data_AF-A0A2N5DS90-F1
#
_entry.id   AF-A0A2N5DS90-F1
#
_cell.length_a   1.000
_cell.length_b   1.000
_cell.length_c   1.000
_cell.angle_alpha   90.00
_cell.angle_beta   90.00
_cell.angle_gamma   90.00
#
_symmetry.space_group_name_H-M   'P 1'
#
loop_
_entity.id
_entity.type
_entity.pdbx_description
1 polymer ?
#
loop_
_entity_poly.entity_id
_entity_poly.type
_entity_poly.pdbx_seq_one_letter_code
_entity_poly.pdbx_strand_id
1 'polypeptide(L)'
;MTTKAKICGLSTPETVKTAFDGGAAYLGFVFFARSPRNVEPETAARLVEPLKSDFGRGRGVQTVAVTVDPDDALIDRLMATMRPDLIQVHGKETPSRVREIAQRSGVGVIKAFSVSSSADVDQAKAYETVAEQFLFDARPVEGSALPGGTGARFDWSLLQGRRFSRPHFLAGGLDPWNVGAAVAASGAPLVDVSSGVERGPGLKDPALITAFLDAVKRA
;
A
#
# COMPACT_ATOMS: atom_id res chain seq x y z
N MET A 1 3.88 20.15 5.16
CA MET A 1 3.58 18.82 5.75
C MET A 1 4.59 17.86 5.19
N THR A 2 5.11 16.91 5.99
CA THR A 2 6.08 15.93 5.48
C THR A 2 5.32 14.73 4.90
N THR A 3 5.46 14.49 3.60
CA THR A 3 4.88 13.33 2.90
C THR A 3 5.51 12.04 3.43
N LYS A 4 4.69 11.00 3.67
CA LYS A 4 5.19 9.69 4.10
C LYS A 4 5.03 8.65 2.98
N ALA A 5 5.93 7.68 2.95
CA ALA A 5 5.96 6.65 1.91
C ALA A 5 5.60 5.26 2.44
N LYS A 6 4.91 4.49 1.59
CA LYS A 6 4.76 3.04 1.66
C LYS A 6 5.56 2.37 0.55
N ILE A 7 6.36 1.37 0.90
CA ILE A 7 6.99 0.47 -0.07
C ILE A 7 6.21 -0.85 -0.08
N CYS A 8 5.56 -1.15 -1.19
CA CYS A 8 4.62 -2.25 -1.33
C CYS A 8 5.20 -3.42 -2.14
N GLY A 9 4.84 -4.66 -1.78
CA GLY A 9 5.30 -5.87 -2.49
C GLY A 9 6.72 -6.28 -2.13
N LEU A 10 7.11 -6.11 -0.87
CA LEU A 10 8.40 -6.55 -0.35
C LEU A 10 8.42 -8.08 -0.16
N SER A 11 9.54 -8.72 -0.48
CA SER A 11 9.67 -10.17 -0.47
C SER A 11 11.03 -10.70 0.01
N THR A 12 12.01 -9.81 0.26
CA THR A 12 13.37 -10.21 0.67
C THR A 12 13.84 -9.42 1.91
N PRO A 13 14.72 -9.99 2.75
CA PRO A 13 15.25 -9.28 3.92
C PRO A 13 15.97 -7.97 3.55
N GLU A 14 16.73 -7.97 2.45
CA GLU A 14 17.47 -6.81 1.97
C GLU A 14 16.55 -5.64 1.61
N THR A 15 15.45 -5.91 0.90
CA THR A 15 14.52 -4.87 0.43
C THR A 15 13.68 -4.33 1.60
N VAL A 16 13.31 -5.20 2.54
CA VAL A 16 12.66 -4.80 3.80
C VAL A 16 13.57 -3.90 4.62
N LYS A 17 14.84 -4.30 4.82
CA LYS A 17 15.84 -3.50 5.54
C LYS A 17 16.06 -2.16 4.86
N THR A 18 16.21 -2.15 3.54
CA THR A 18 16.41 -0.91 2.76
C THR A 18 15.24 0.05 2.91
N ALA A 19 14.00 -0.45 2.81
CA ALA A 19 12.81 0.37 3.00
C ALA A 19 12.71 0.94 4.43
N PHE A 20 12.97 0.09 5.44
CA PHE A 20 12.96 0.48 6.85
C PHE A 20 14.03 1.53 7.18
N ASP A 21 15.28 1.30 6.79
CA ASP A 21 16.40 2.21 7.05
C ASP A 21 16.21 3.53 6.29
N GLY A 22 15.72 3.45 5.04
CA GLY A 22 15.42 4.61 4.20
C GLY A 22 14.29 5.50 4.73
N GLY A 23 13.52 5.03 5.73
CA GLY A 23 12.48 5.80 6.42
C GLY A 23 11.07 5.62 5.85
N ALA A 24 10.78 4.49 5.20
CA ALA A 24 9.40 4.14 4.84
C ALA A 24 8.52 4.10 6.11
N ALA A 25 7.35 4.73 6.05
CA ALA A 25 6.37 4.67 7.13
C ALA A 25 5.55 3.38 7.10
N TYR A 26 5.45 2.75 5.92
CA TYR A 26 4.69 1.52 5.73
C TYR A 26 5.47 0.50 4.90
N LEU A 27 5.40 -0.76 5.29
CA LEU A 27 5.98 -1.90 4.58
C LEU A 27 4.87 -2.87 4.15
N GLY A 28 4.64 -3.01 2.84
CA GLY A 28 3.56 -3.82 2.29
C GLY A 28 4.00 -5.18 1.80
N PHE A 29 3.26 -6.22 2.17
CA PHE A 29 3.46 -7.62 1.77
C PHE A 29 2.20 -8.12 1.05
N VAL A 30 2.34 -8.74 -0.12
CA VAL A 30 1.19 -9.11 -0.97
C VAL A 30 0.82 -10.57 -0.75
N PHE A 31 -0.47 -10.80 -0.48
CA PHE A 31 -1.10 -12.10 -0.28
C PHE A 31 -2.21 -12.28 -1.33
N PHE A 32 -1.77 -12.48 -2.57
CA PHE A 32 -2.63 -12.71 -3.71
C PHE A 32 -1.87 -13.57 -4.71
N ALA A 33 -2.22 -14.85 -4.81
CA ALA A 33 -1.44 -15.86 -5.53
C ALA A 33 -1.11 -15.52 -7.00
N ARG A 34 -1.96 -14.73 -7.67
CA ARG A 34 -1.74 -14.28 -9.06
C ARG A 34 -0.70 -13.16 -9.17
N SER A 35 -0.30 -12.55 -8.07
CA SER A 35 0.71 -11.49 -8.03
C SER A 35 2.12 -12.05 -8.08
N PRO A 36 3.04 -11.49 -8.89
CA PRO A 36 4.46 -11.86 -8.84
C PRO A 36 5.13 -11.44 -7.52
N ARG A 37 4.45 -10.62 -6.71
CA ARG A 37 4.89 -10.15 -5.39
C ARG A 37 4.31 -11.00 -4.25
N ASN A 38 3.57 -12.06 -4.58
CA ASN A 38 2.94 -12.92 -3.59
C ASN A 38 4.00 -13.56 -2.68
N VAL A 39 3.77 -13.49 -1.38
CA VAL A 39 4.55 -14.21 -0.37
C VAL A 39 3.62 -15.02 0.51
N GLU A 40 4.12 -16.12 1.07
CA GLU A 40 3.39 -16.85 2.12
C GLU A 40 3.37 -16.03 3.43
N PRO A 41 2.28 -16.10 4.23
CA PRO A 41 2.19 -15.43 5.53
C PRO A 41 3.37 -15.70 6.46
N GLU A 42 3.88 -16.93 6.48
CA GLU A 42 5.03 -17.32 7.30
C GLU A 42 6.34 -16.70 6.80
N THR A 43 6.47 -16.50 5.48
CA THR A 43 7.60 -15.77 4.90
C THR A 43 7.56 -14.31 5.29
N ALA A 44 6.40 -13.66 5.16
CA ALA A 44 6.23 -12.28 5.60
C ALA A 44 6.49 -12.12 7.11
N ALA A 45 6.03 -13.06 7.93
CA ALA A 45 6.27 -13.08 9.38
C ALA A 45 7.77 -13.06 9.71
N ARG A 46 8.58 -13.91 9.05
CA ARG A 46 10.04 -13.92 9.21
C ARG A 46 10.71 -12.62 8.74
N LEU A 47 10.19 -12.00 7.69
CA LEU A 47 10.72 -10.74 7.17
C LEU A 47 10.49 -9.57 8.13
N VAL A 48 9.36 -9.55 8.85
CA VAL A 48 9.02 -8.47 9.78
C VAL A 48 9.52 -8.72 11.20
N GLU A 49 9.89 -9.96 11.55
CA GLU A 49 10.36 -10.32 12.89
C GLU A 49 11.50 -9.43 13.41
N PRO A 50 12.56 -9.11 12.63
CA PRO A 50 13.61 -8.19 13.08
C PRO A 50 13.08 -6.78 13.43
N LEU A 51 11.98 -6.35 12.79
CA LEU A 51 11.36 -5.04 12.99
C LEU A 51 10.45 -5.00 14.22
N LYS A 52 10.06 -6.15 14.77
CA LYS A 52 9.18 -6.23 15.95
C LYS A 52 9.89 -5.94 17.27
N SER A 53 11.22 -5.81 17.27
CA SER A 53 12.01 -5.34 18.41
C SER A 53 11.65 -3.90 18.80
N ASP A 54 11.95 -3.49 20.04
CA ASP A 54 11.65 -2.14 20.56
C ASP A 54 12.18 -1.01 19.67
N PHE A 55 13.28 -1.27 18.96
CA PHE A 55 13.87 -0.32 18.01
C PHE A 55 13.00 -0.10 16.77
N GLY A 56 12.39 -1.16 16.23
CA GLY A 56 11.53 -1.06 15.05
C GLY A 56 10.15 -0.46 15.37
N ARG A 57 9.53 -0.89 16.49
CA ARG A 57 8.29 -0.27 16.99
C ARG A 57 8.50 1.20 17.39
N GLY A 58 9.65 1.53 17.98
CA GLY A 58 10.02 2.89 18.37
C GLY A 58 10.12 3.89 17.20
N ARG A 59 10.33 3.41 15.96
CA ARG A 59 10.33 4.25 14.74
C ARG A 59 8.94 4.42 14.12
N GLY A 60 7.91 3.76 14.64
CA GLY A 60 6.51 3.93 14.20
C GLY A 60 6.22 3.43 12.78
N VAL A 61 7.01 2.47 12.26
CA VAL A 61 6.78 1.87 10.94
C VAL A 61 5.66 0.83 11.04
N GLN A 62 4.69 0.89 10.13
CA GLN A 62 3.54 -0.01 10.10
C GLN A 62 3.71 -1.10 9.02
N THR A 63 3.35 -2.33 9.35
CA THR A 63 3.30 -3.45 8.40
C THR A 63 1.89 -3.60 7.82
N VAL A 64 1.81 -3.82 6.50
CA VAL A 64 0.55 -3.88 5.78
C VAL A 64 0.44 -5.22 5.04
N ALA A 65 -0.62 -5.98 5.32
CA ALA A 65 -0.98 -7.15 4.52
C ALA A 65 -1.89 -6.74 3.37
N VAL A 66 -1.44 -6.91 2.13
CA VAL A 66 -2.17 -6.50 0.92
C VAL A 66 -2.88 -7.72 0.32
N THR A 67 -4.19 -7.67 0.29
CA THR A 67 -5.08 -8.75 -0.17
C THR A 67 -6.01 -8.28 -1.29
N VAL A 68 -6.58 -9.23 -2.03
CA VAL A 68 -7.58 -8.98 -3.07
C VAL A 68 -8.73 -9.94 -2.83
N ASP A 69 -9.91 -9.41 -2.49
CA ASP A 69 -11.11 -10.18 -2.16
C ASP A 69 -10.84 -11.34 -1.17
N PRO A 70 -10.21 -11.07 0.00
CA PRO A 70 -9.81 -12.13 0.92
C PRO A 70 -11.03 -12.83 1.54
N ASP A 71 -10.93 -14.15 1.63
CA ASP A 71 -11.82 -14.94 2.47
C ASP A 71 -11.42 -14.83 3.95
N ASP A 72 -12.31 -15.29 4.83
CA ASP A 72 -12.09 -15.25 6.27
C ASP A 72 -10.90 -16.11 6.72
N ALA A 73 -10.64 -17.23 6.02
CA ALA A 73 -9.54 -18.12 6.34
C ALA A 73 -8.18 -17.46 6.11
N LEU A 74 -8.03 -16.69 5.04
CA LEU A 74 -6.82 -15.91 4.79
C LEU A 74 -6.63 -14.82 5.85
N ILE A 75 -7.70 -14.11 6.22
CA ILE A 75 -7.62 -13.10 7.29
C ILE A 75 -7.15 -13.74 8.60
N ASP A 76 -7.75 -14.87 9.00
CA ASP A 76 -7.36 -15.59 10.22
C ASP A 76 -5.90 -16.04 10.16
N ARG A 77 -5.46 -16.60 9.03
CA ARG A 77 -4.07 -17.04 8.86
C ARG A 77 -3.09 -15.88 8.97
N LEU A 78 -3.40 -14.73 8.37
CA LEU A 78 -2.57 -13.52 8.47
C LEU A 78 -2.44 -13.02 9.92
N MET A 79 -3.55 -13.04 10.66
CA MET A 79 -3.56 -12.64 12.07
C MET A 79 -2.89 -13.68 12.98
N ALA A 80 -2.94 -14.97 12.67
CA ALA A 80 -2.26 -16.00 13.44
C ALA A 80 -0.73 -15.98 13.23
N THR A 81 -0.25 -15.56 12.05
CA THR A 81 1.15 -15.68 11.65
C THR A 81 1.89 -14.34 11.65
N MET A 82 1.57 -13.48 10.69
CA MET A 82 2.27 -12.22 10.45
C MET A 82 1.90 -11.15 11.48
N ARG A 83 0.62 -11.11 11.91
CA ARG A 83 0.06 -10.06 12.79
C ARG A 83 0.37 -8.65 12.25
N PRO A 84 -0.11 -8.32 11.03
CA PRO A 84 0.11 -7.00 10.43
C PRO A 84 -0.56 -5.89 11.25
N ASP A 85 -0.07 -4.65 11.12
CA ASP A 85 -0.69 -3.49 11.77
C ASP A 85 -1.93 -2.99 11.01
N LEU A 86 -1.99 -3.24 9.69
CA LEU A 86 -3.10 -2.88 8.81
C LEU A 86 -3.32 -3.96 7.75
N ILE A 87 -4.57 -4.10 7.30
CA ILE A 87 -4.93 -4.93 6.14
C ILE A 87 -5.37 -4.01 5.00
N GLN A 88 -4.70 -4.10 3.85
CA GLN A 88 -5.11 -3.42 2.63
C GLN A 88 -5.95 -4.34 1.77
N VAL A 89 -7.16 -3.91 1.43
CA VAL A 89 -8.07 -4.65 0.54
C VAL A 89 -8.17 -3.94 -0.81
N HIS A 90 -7.82 -4.66 -1.88
CA HIS A 90 -7.65 -4.11 -3.24
C HIS A 90 -8.58 -4.77 -4.27
N GLY A 91 -9.61 -5.48 -3.82
CA GLY A 91 -10.64 -6.06 -4.67
C GLY A 91 -11.92 -5.22 -4.71
N LYS A 92 -13.05 -5.92 -4.74
CA LYS A 92 -14.42 -5.40 -4.82
C LYS A 92 -15.12 -5.43 -3.46
N GLU A 93 -14.35 -5.38 -2.38
CA GLU A 93 -14.88 -5.46 -1.02
C GLU A 93 -15.80 -4.27 -0.73
N THR A 94 -17.04 -4.57 -0.35
CA THR A 94 -18.07 -3.57 -0.03
C THR A 94 -17.81 -2.92 1.34
N PRO A 95 -18.50 -1.81 1.70
CA PRO A 95 -18.35 -1.22 3.03
C PRO A 95 -18.70 -2.18 4.17
N SER A 96 -19.68 -3.08 3.98
CA SER A 96 -20.00 -4.12 4.96
C SER A 96 -18.84 -5.11 5.11
N ARG A 97 -18.26 -5.56 4.00
CA ARG A 97 -17.13 -6.49 4.02
C ARG A 97 -15.88 -5.88 4.66
N VAL A 98 -15.60 -4.60 4.38
CA VAL A 98 -14.52 -3.85 5.04
C VAL A 98 -14.71 -3.83 6.56
N ARG A 99 -15.94 -3.58 7.03
CA ARG A 99 -16.26 -3.60 8.46
C ARG A 99 -16.07 -4.99 9.07
N GLU A 100 -16.53 -6.04 8.40
CA GLU A 100 -16.35 -7.43 8.86
C GLU A 100 -14.87 -7.79 8.99
N ILE A 101 -14.05 -7.44 7.99
CA ILE A 101 -12.59 -7.68 8.03
C ILE A 101 -11.96 -6.93 9.19
N ALA A 102 -12.30 -5.66 9.40
CA ALA A 102 -11.80 -4.87 10.53
C ALA A 102 -12.18 -5.49 11.88
N GLN A 103 -13.43 -5.92 12.05
CA GLN A 103 -13.91 -6.57 13.27
C GLN A 103 -13.24 -7.92 13.52
N ARG A 104 -13.10 -8.74 12.48
CA ARG A 104 -12.50 -10.09 12.56
C ARG A 104 -11.01 -10.03 12.87
N SER A 105 -10.29 -9.13 12.20
CA SER A 105 -8.85 -8.99 12.35
C SER A 105 -8.44 -8.17 13.58
N GLY A 106 -9.31 -7.27 14.04
CA GLY A 106 -9.00 -6.33 15.13
C GLY A 106 -8.01 -5.23 14.73
N VAL A 107 -7.70 -5.07 13.43
CA VAL A 107 -6.79 -4.03 12.92
C VAL A 107 -7.47 -3.14 11.88
N GLY A 108 -6.87 -1.98 11.61
CA GLY A 108 -7.39 -1.02 10.64
C GLY A 108 -7.31 -1.55 9.20
N VAL A 109 -8.25 -1.11 8.35
CA VAL A 109 -8.30 -1.49 6.94
C VAL A 109 -7.95 -0.29 6.04
N ILE A 110 -7.06 -0.52 5.07
CA ILE A 110 -6.81 0.39 3.96
C ILE A 110 -7.68 -0.06 2.78
N LYS A 111 -8.66 0.74 2.37
CA LYS A 111 -9.47 0.42 1.18
C LYS A 111 -8.83 1.06 -0.07
N ALA A 112 -8.45 0.22 -1.03
CA ALA A 112 -7.96 0.70 -2.32
C ALA A 112 -9.08 0.88 -3.35
N PHE A 113 -8.94 1.92 -4.19
CA PHE A 113 -9.84 2.30 -5.26
C PHE A 113 -9.08 2.44 -6.57
N SER A 114 -9.61 1.82 -7.64
CA SER A 114 -9.06 1.92 -8.99
C SER A 114 -9.61 3.16 -9.72
N VAL A 115 -8.77 4.16 -9.90
CA VAL A 115 -9.13 5.49 -10.40
C VAL A 115 -8.82 5.63 -11.89
N SER A 116 -9.82 6.12 -12.62
CA SER A 116 -9.71 6.62 -14.00
C SER A 116 -10.41 7.97 -14.19
N SER A 117 -11.29 8.32 -13.25
CA SER A 117 -12.16 9.49 -13.31
C SER A 117 -12.46 10.02 -11.91
N SER A 118 -12.97 11.24 -11.85
CA SER A 118 -13.38 11.89 -10.60
C SER A 118 -14.42 11.07 -9.81
N ALA A 119 -15.35 10.41 -10.52
CA ALA A 119 -16.39 9.59 -9.92
C ALA A 119 -15.83 8.37 -9.15
N ASP A 120 -14.69 7.83 -9.58
CA ASP A 120 -14.04 6.71 -8.89
C ASP A 120 -13.52 7.13 -7.52
N VAL A 121 -13.04 8.36 -7.42
CA VAL A 121 -12.55 8.94 -6.15
C VAL A 121 -13.72 9.21 -5.19
N ASP A 122 -14.88 9.64 -5.72
CA ASP A 122 -16.07 9.90 -4.92
C ASP A 122 -16.62 8.67 -4.22
N GLN A 123 -16.33 7.46 -4.70
CA GLN A 123 -16.73 6.20 -4.06
C GLN A 123 -16.16 6.07 -2.64
N ALA A 124 -15.02 6.71 -2.33
CA ALA A 124 -14.40 6.66 -1.01
C ALA A 124 -15.30 7.19 0.11
N LYS A 125 -16.24 8.09 -0.20
CA LYS A 125 -17.21 8.64 0.77
C LYS A 125 -18.02 7.55 1.48
N ALA A 126 -18.37 6.47 0.78
CA ALA A 126 -19.13 5.35 1.34
C ALA A 126 -18.33 4.53 2.37
N TYR A 127 -17.00 4.70 2.43
CA TYR A 127 -16.09 3.91 3.25
C TYR A 127 -15.51 4.68 4.44
N GLU A 128 -15.78 5.99 4.56
CA GLU A 128 -15.20 6.87 5.58
C GLU A 128 -15.43 6.42 7.04
N THR A 129 -16.53 5.72 7.28
CA THR A 129 -16.90 5.22 8.61
C THR A 129 -16.36 3.81 8.90
N VAL A 130 -15.78 3.12 7.91
CA VAL A 130 -15.38 1.70 8.04
C VAL A 130 -13.92 1.43 7.69
N ALA A 131 -13.31 2.26 6.84
CA ALA A 131 -11.89 2.17 6.51
C ALA A 131 -11.09 3.14 7.39
N GLU A 132 -9.88 2.73 7.77
CA GLU A 132 -8.96 3.57 8.52
C GLU A 132 -8.21 4.53 7.59
N GLN A 133 -7.89 4.07 6.37
CA GLN A 133 -7.19 4.84 5.34
C GLN A 133 -7.69 4.46 3.94
N PHE A 134 -7.44 5.34 2.96
CA PHE A 134 -7.76 5.09 1.56
C PHE A 134 -6.51 5.00 0.70
N LEU A 135 -6.57 4.25 -0.39
CA LEU A 135 -5.50 4.22 -1.40
C LEU A 135 -6.12 4.40 -2.79
N PHE A 136 -5.62 5.37 -3.55
CA PHE A 136 -6.06 5.62 -4.91
C PHE A 136 -4.97 5.13 -5.89
N ASP A 137 -5.25 4.03 -6.59
CA ASP A 137 -4.36 3.44 -7.59
C ASP A 137 -4.91 3.67 -9.00
N ALA A 138 -4.04 3.67 -10.00
CA ALA A 138 -4.46 3.77 -11.38
C ALA A 138 -5.27 2.53 -11.77
N ARG A 139 -6.37 2.74 -12.51
CA ARG A 139 -7.12 1.61 -13.07
C ARG A 139 -6.20 0.74 -13.92
N PRO A 140 -6.13 -0.58 -13.66
CA PRO A 140 -5.40 -1.49 -14.54
C PRO A 140 -5.97 -1.46 -15.95
N VAL A 141 -5.10 -1.69 -16.95
CA VAL A 141 -5.54 -1.90 -18.32
C VAL A 141 -6.49 -3.11 -18.37
N GLU A 142 -7.51 -3.03 -19.22
CA GLU A 142 -8.46 -4.13 -19.41
C GLU A 142 -7.73 -5.44 -19.74
N GLY A 143 -8.14 -6.52 -19.07
CA GLY A 143 -7.47 -7.83 -19.16
C GLY A 143 -6.24 -8.01 -18.23
N SER A 144 -5.86 -7.00 -17.44
CA SER A 144 -4.80 -7.14 -16.44
C SER A 144 -5.13 -8.23 -15.41
N ALA A 145 -4.15 -9.08 -15.12
CA ALA A 145 -4.25 -10.08 -14.07
C ALA A 145 -4.15 -9.49 -12.64
N LEU A 146 -3.73 -8.23 -12.53
CA LEU A 146 -3.49 -7.54 -11.26
C LEU A 146 -4.47 -6.35 -11.09
N PRO A 147 -5.03 -6.15 -9.88
CA PRO A 147 -5.93 -5.03 -9.60
C PRO A 147 -5.20 -3.69 -9.39
N GLY A 148 -3.86 -3.72 -9.27
CA GLY A 148 -3.00 -2.55 -9.07
C GLY A 148 -1.51 -2.90 -9.21
N GLY A 149 -0.63 -1.92 -9.04
CA GLY A 149 0.83 -2.12 -9.12
C GLY A 149 1.33 -2.53 -10.52
N THR A 150 0.64 -2.09 -11.58
CA THR A 150 0.96 -2.35 -12.99
C THR A 150 1.93 -1.33 -13.60
N GLY A 151 2.21 -0.23 -12.90
CA GLY A 151 2.96 0.92 -13.43
C GLY A 151 2.08 1.93 -14.20
N ALA A 152 0.79 1.66 -14.37
CA ALA A 152 -0.15 2.61 -14.95
C ALA A 152 -0.29 3.86 -14.08
N ARG A 153 -0.59 5.00 -14.70
CA ARG A 153 -0.82 6.29 -14.04
C ARG A 153 -2.21 6.79 -14.39
N PHE A 154 -2.79 7.56 -13.49
CA PHE A 154 -4.01 8.35 -13.74
C PHE A 154 -3.68 9.84 -13.54
N ASP A 155 -4.61 10.72 -13.90
CA ASP A 155 -4.46 12.15 -13.62
C ASP A 155 -4.51 12.42 -12.11
N TRP A 156 -3.36 12.64 -11.49
CA TRP A 156 -3.23 12.86 -10.05
C TRP A 156 -3.96 14.11 -9.56
N SER A 157 -4.24 15.08 -10.44
CA SER A 157 -5.00 16.29 -10.09
C SER A 157 -6.44 15.97 -9.70
N LEU A 158 -6.96 14.78 -10.03
CA LEU A 158 -8.26 14.30 -9.56
C LEU A 158 -8.38 14.23 -8.03
N LEU A 159 -7.25 14.14 -7.31
CA LEU A 159 -7.21 14.20 -5.84
C LEU A 159 -7.09 15.63 -5.30
N GLN A 160 -6.71 16.60 -6.12
CA GLN A 160 -6.42 17.95 -5.69
C GLN A 160 -7.66 18.60 -5.05
N GLY A 161 -7.48 19.16 -3.85
CA GLY A 161 -8.54 19.84 -3.11
C GLY A 161 -9.62 18.92 -2.52
N ARG A 162 -9.54 17.61 -2.75
CA ARG A 162 -10.46 16.66 -2.12
C ARG A 162 -10.17 16.54 -0.64
N ARG A 163 -11.24 16.45 0.14
CA ARG A 163 -11.19 16.25 1.60
C ARG A 163 -11.82 14.92 1.92
N PHE A 164 -11.08 14.12 2.68
CA PHE A 164 -11.52 12.86 3.23
C PHE A 164 -11.43 12.96 4.74
N SER A 165 -12.34 12.31 5.46
CA SER A 165 -12.24 12.21 6.92
C SER A 165 -11.09 11.32 7.39
N ARG A 166 -10.46 10.58 6.47
CA ARG A 166 -9.34 9.65 6.70
C ARG A 166 -8.12 10.01 5.85
N PRO A 167 -6.90 9.67 6.30
CA PRO A 167 -5.69 9.79 5.48
C PRO A 167 -5.81 8.97 4.19
N HIS A 168 -5.14 9.41 3.13
CA HIS A 168 -5.14 8.71 1.86
C HIS A 168 -3.75 8.63 1.25
N PHE A 169 -3.50 7.51 0.57
CA PHE A 169 -2.34 7.28 -0.28
C PHE A 169 -2.66 7.67 -1.72
N LEU A 170 -1.71 8.33 -2.36
CA LEU A 170 -1.57 8.30 -3.81
C LEU A 170 -0.71 7.10 -4.22
N ALA A 171 -1.23 6.25 -5.11
CA ALA A 171 -0.49 5.20 -5.81
C ALA A 171 -0.57 5.44 -7.32
N GLY A 172 -0.44 4.40 -8.15
CA GLY A 172 -0.57 4.52 -9.60
C GLY A 172 0.70 5.02 -10.29
N GLY A 173 1.61 4.07 -10.56
CA GLY A 173 2.76 4.31 -11.45
C GLY A 173 3.77 5.32 -10.91
N LEU A 174 3.83 5.48 -9.59
CA LEU A 174 4.84 6.30 -8.92
C LEU A 174 6.22 5.68 -9.05
N ASP A 175 7.24 6.53 -9.19
CA ASP A 175 8.65 6.16 -9.29
C ASP A 175 9.53 7.30 -8.71
N PRO A 176 10.86 7.10 -8.53
CA PRO A 176 11.73 8.11 -7.95
C PRO A 176 11.76 9.46 -8.70
N TRP A 177 11.39 9.46 -9.97
CA TRP A 177 11.52 10.61 -10.86
C TRP A 177 10.24 11.43 -10.94
N ASN A 178 9.09 10.83 -10.64
CA ASN A 178 7.79 11.46 -10.78
C ASN A 178 7.10 11.80 -9.45
N VAL A 179 7.52 11.20 -8.32
CA VAL A 179 6.78 11.29 -7.06
C VAL A 179 6.65 12.72 -6.53
N GLY A 180 7.65 13.58 -6.75
CA GLY A 180 7.57 14.99 -6.34
C GLY A 180 6.46 15.75 -7.08
N ALA A 181 6.36 15.56 -8.41
CA ALA A 181 5.27 16.15 -9.19
C ALA A 181 3.91 15.56 -8.80
N ALA A 182 3.87 14.26 -8.47
CA ALA A 182 2.67 13.57 -8.04
C ALA A 182 2.11 14.10 -6.73
N VAL A 183 2.98 14.30 -5.74
CA VAL A 183 2.65 14.91 -4.46
C VAL A 183 2.16 16.35 -4.67
N ALA A 184 2.86 17.15 -5.46
CA ALA A 184 2.47 18.53 -5.74
C ALA A 184 1.09 18.64 -6.44
N ALA A 185 0.80 17.75 -7.40
CA ALA A 185 -0.45 17.75 -8.14
C ALA A 185 -1.64 17.24 -7.31
N SER A 186 -1.44 16.23 -6.47
CA SER A 186 -2.51 15.60 -5.68
C SER A 186 -2.75 16.25 -4.33
N GLY A 187 -1.71 16.79 -3.68
CA GLY A 187 -1.72 17.18 -2.28
C GLY A 187 -1.79 15.99 -1.30
N ALA A 188 -1.50 14.76 -1.76
CA ALA A 188 -1.65 13.56 -0.95
C ALA A 188 -0.61 13.52 0.20
N PRO A 189 -1.04 13.24 1.45
CA PRO A 189 -0.12 13.17 2.59
C PRO A 189 0.71 11.88 2.63
N LEU A 190 0.24 10.84 1.93
CA LEU A 190 0.88 9.53 1.86
C LEU A 190 1.05 9.12 0.39
N VAL A 191 2.14 8.43 0.08
CA VAL A 191 2.38 7.84 -1.24
C VAL A 191 2.69 6.36 -1.13
N ASP A 192 2.27 5.56 -2.10
CA ASP A 192 2.52 4.12 -2.20
C ASP A 192 3.20 3.78 -3.52
N VAL A 193 4.34 3.08 -3.44
CA VAL A 193 5.05 2.59 -4.63
C VAL A 193 5.20 1.08 -4.59
N SER A 194 4.98 0.46 -5.74
CA SER A 194 5.29 -0.95 -5.96
C SER A 194 6.21 -1.12 -7.17
N SER A 195 5.69 -1.18 -8.39
CA SER A 195 6.47 -1.48 -9.59
C SER A 195 7.54 -0.44 -9.94
N GLY A 196 7.37 0.85 -9.57
CA GLY A 196 8.34 1.89 -9.89
C GLY A 196 9.68 1.81 -9.15
N VAL A 197 9.82 0.85 -8.23
CA VAL A 197 11.08 0.53 -7.55
C VAL A 197 11.53 -0.91 -7.79
N GLU A 198 11.11 -1.49 -8.92
CA GLU A 198 11.47 -2.84 -9.35
C GLU A 198 12.36 -2.82 -10.61
N ARG A 199 13.25 -3.81 -10.74
CA ARG A 199 13.96 -4.13 -12.00
C ARG A 199 13.17 -5.08 -12.89
N GLY A 200 12.19 -5.77 -12.32
CA GLY A 200 11.29 -6.70 -12.98
C GLY A 200 10.16 -7.10 -12.03
N PRO A 201 9.08 -7.74 -12.51
CA PRO A 201 7.90 -8.01 -11.68
C PRO A 201 8.24 -8.76 -10.39
N GLY A 202 8.02 -8.11 -9.24
CA GLY A 202 8.32 -8.67 -7.90
C GLY A 202 9.79 -8.62 -7.48
N LEU A 203 10.68 -8.11 -8.35
CA LEU A 203 12.11 -7.95 -8.09
C LEU A 203 12.43 -6.50 -7.73
N LYS A 204 12.22 -6.17 -6.45
CA LYS A 204 12.54 -4.86 -5.86
C LYS A 204 14.03 -4.57 -5.95
N ASP A 205 14.38 -3.30 -6.20
CA ASP A 205 15.75 -2.82 -6.23
C ASP A 205 16.03 -1.89 -5.04
N PRO A 206 16.98 -2.24 -4.15
CA PRO A 206 17.40 -1.38 -3.04
C PRO A 206 17.79 0.05 -3.45
N ALA A 207 18.45 0.21 -4.60
CA ALA A 207 18.85 1.54 -5.10
C ALA A 207 17.63 2.37 -5.51
N LEU A 208 16.64 1.76 -6.17
CA LEU A 208 15.41 2.45 -6.55
C LEU A 208 14.52 2.75 -5.33
N ILE A 209 14.45 1.86 -4.33
CA ILE A 209 13.78 2.12 -3.06
C ILE A 209 14.40 3.36 -2.39
N THR A 210 15.73 3.39 -2.29
CA THR A 210 16.45 4.52 -1.69
C THR A 210 16.17 5.82 -2.45
N ALA A 211 16.30 5.79 -3.77
CA ALA A 211 16.03 6.95 -4.62
C ALA A 211 14.58 7.46 -4.47
N PHE A 212 13.61 6.55 -4.39
CA PHE A 212 12.20 6.89 -4.17
C PHE A 212 11.99 7.58 -2.83
N LEU A 213 12.49 6.97 -1.74
CA LEU A 213 12.33 7.51 -0.39
C LEU A 213 13.00 8.89 -0.25
N ASP A 214 14.16 9.08 -0.87
CA ASP A 214 14.82 10.39 -0.89
C ASP A 214 14.07 11.41 -1.74
N ALA A 215 13.44 11.00 -2.84
CA ALA A 215 12.56 11.88 -3.61
C ALA A 215 11.32 12.30 -2.81
N VAL A 216 10.72 11.40 -2.03
CA VAL A 216 9.59 11.71 -1.14
C VAL A 216 9.99 12.71 -0.05
N LYS A 217 11.19 12.59 0.53
CA LYS A 217 11.68 13.54 1.55
C LYS A 217 11.86 14.96 1.01
N ARG A 218 12.11 15.12 -0.30
CA ARG A 218 12.28 16.41 -0.96
C ARG A 218 10.96 17.02 -1.46
N ALA A 219 9.90 16.22 -1.52
CA ALA A 219 8.59 16.62 -2.06
C ALA A 219 7.74 17.38 -1.05
#